data_AF-A0A3D3VSP9-F1
#
_entry.id   AF-A0A3D3VSP9-F1
#
_cell.length_a   1.000
_cell.length_b   1.000
_cell.length_c   1.000
_cell.angle_alpha   90.00
_cell.angle_beta   90.00
_cell.angle_gamma   90.00
#
_symmetry.space_group_name_H-M   'P 1'
#
loop_
_entity.id
_entity.type
_entity.pdbx_description
1 polymer ?
#
loop_
_entity_poly.entity_id
_entity_poly.type
_entity_poly.pdbx_seq_one_letter_code
_entity_poly.pdbx_strand_id
1 'polypeptide(L)'
;EEAQSAVATIACSNLLAALKGKPCENAVNLPFVEQTLSDGSRAFLSLARKLGFLAAHLVREPVKNIRIALRGPLFSPGDDPICFEIPYHYSPFSVAGLKGFLEYSHGPEVNYMSAPLIAADKGIRVEEARTSG
;
A
#
# COMPACT_ATOMS: atom_id res chain seq x y z
N GLU A 1 -12.51 -15.72 -2.47
CA GLU A 1 -13.12 -15.23 -3.72
C GLU A 1 -13.23 -13.71 -3.78
N GLU A 2 -13.60 -13.03 -2.69
CA GLU A 2 -13.82 -11.57 -2.67
C GLU A 2 -12.58 -10.73 -3.06
N ALA A 3 -11.39 -11.08 -2.57
CA ALA A 3 -10.16 -10.35 -2.93
C ALA A 3 -9.83 -10.42 -4.43
N GLN A 4 -10.02 -11.58 -5.06
CA GLN A 4 -9.77 -11.76 -6.50
C GLN A 4 -10.82 -11.02 -7.34
N SER A 5 -12.07 -10.99 -6.88
CA SER A 5 -13.14 -10.21 -7.51
C SER A 5 -12.89 -8.69 -7.43
N ALA A 6 -12.39 -8.20 -6.29
CA ALA A 6 -12.01 -6.80 -6.11
C ALA A 6 -10.82 -6.42 -7.02
N VAL A 7 -9.78 -7.26 -7.09
CA VAL A 7 -8.62 -7.05 -7.98
C VAL A 7 -9.04 -6.99 -9.45
N ALA A 8 -9.92 -7.89 -9.89
CA ALA A 8 -10.44 -7.89 -11.25
C ALA A 8 -11.22 -6.61 -11.58
N THR A 9 -12.03 -6.14 -10.64
CA THR A 9 -12.80 -4.88 -10.78
C THR A 9 -11.86 -3.68 -10.92
N ILE A 10 -10.82 -3.60 -10.09
CA ILE A 10 -9.79 -2.55 -10.15
C ILE A 10 -9.08 -2.58 -11.51
N ALA A 11 -8.69 -3.76 -11.99
CA ALA A 11 -8.03 -3.92 -13.29
C ALA A 11 -8.91 -3.42 -14.45
N CYS A 12 -10.20 -3.76 -14.45
CA CYS A 12 -11.15 -3.28 -15.46
C CYS A 12 -11.36 -1.76 -15.42
N SER A 13 -11.51 -1.18 -14.23
CA SER A 13 -11.66 0.28 -14.06
C SER A 13 -10.42 1.03 -14.57
N ASN A 14 -9.23 0.49 -14.33
CA ASN A 14 -7.98 1.04 -14.83
C ASN A 14 -7.86 1.04 -16.34
N LEU A 15 -8.18 -0.10 -16.95
CA LEU A 15 -8.15 -0.22 -18.40
C LEU A 15 -9.07 0.82 -19.04
N LEU A 16 -10.26 1.04 -18.46
CA LEU A 16 -11.21 2.05 -18.92
C LEU A 16 -10.67 3.48 -18.77
N ALA A 17 -9.99 3.81 -17.68
CA ALA A 17 -9.39 5.12 -17.46
C ALA A 17 -8.24 5.40 -18.45
N ALA A 18 -7.37 4.40 -18.68
CA ALA A 18 -6.27 4.45 -19.64
C ALA A 18 -6.77 4.76 -21.05
N LEU A 19 -7.79 4.04 -21.51
CA LEU A 19 -8.39 4.21 -22.83
C LEU A 19 -9.03 5.60 -23.02
N LYS A 20 -9.41 6.27 -21.92
CA LYS A 20 -9.99 7.62 -21.95
C LYS A 20 -8.96 8.73 -21.83
N GLY A 21 -7.66 8.41 -21.81
CA GLY A 21 -6.59 9.39 -21.60
C GLY A 21 -6.69 10.11 -20.25
N LYS A 22 -7.46 9.55 -19.31
CA LYS A 22 -7.52 10.05 -17.93
C LYS A 22 -6.33 9.50 -17.17
N PRO A 23 -5.84 10.19 -16.12
CA PRO A 23 -4.97 9.55 -15.15
C PRO A 23 -5.65 8.24 -14.74
N CYS A 24 -4.97 7.13 -14.91
CA CYS A 24 -5.45 5.88 -14.36
C CYS A 24 -5.43 6.02 -12.84
N GLU A 25 -6.59 6.30 -12.26
CA GLU A 25 -6.76 6.44 -10.80
C GLU A 25 -6.20 5.23 -10.05
N ASN A 26 -6.13 4.06 -10.69
CA ASN A 26 -5.51 2.87 -10.11
C ASN A 26 -4.39 2.25 -10.97
N ALA A 27 -3.63 3.02 -11.78
CA ALA A 27 -2.54 2.48 -12.62
C ALA A 27 -1.47 1.68 -11.85
N VAL A 28 -1.78 0.40 -11.69
CA VAL A 28 -1.00 -0.81 -11.91
C VAL A 28 0.48 -0.72 -11.50
N ASN A 29 0.76 -1.37 -10.36
CA ASN A 29 2.06 -1.67 -9.79
C ASN A 29 2.85 -0.47 -9.26
N LEU A 30 3.14 -0.49 -7.95
CA LEU A 30 4.13 0.40 -7.34
C LEU A 30 5.45 0.48 -8.13
N PRO A 31 5.94 -0.55 -8.85
CA PRO A 31 7.04 -0.41 -9.82
C PRO A 31 6.92 0.72 -10.86
N PHE A 32 5.73 1.10 -11.30
CA PHE A 32 5.51 2.23 -12.22
C PHE A 32 5.51 3.56 -11.45
N VAL A 33 4.85 3.57 -10.30
CA VAL A 33 4.84 4.70 -9.35
C VAL A 33 6.25 5.03 -8.85
N GLU A 34 7.06 4.02 -8.53
CA GLU A 34 8.44 4.16 -8.06
C GLU A 34 9.32 4.96 -9.03
N GLN A 35 9.02 4.89 -10.34
CA GLN A 35 9.76 5.62 -11.37
C GLN A 35 9.43 7.12 -11.37
N THR A 36 8.24 7.51 -10.91
CA THR A 36 7.81 8.91 -10.85
C THR A 36 8.13 9.58 -9.50
N LEU A 37 8.51 8.79 -8.49
CA LEU A 37 8.89 9.27 -7.17
C LEU A 37 10.27 9.98 -7.16
N SER A 38 10.48 10.87 -6.18
CA SER A 38 11.82 11.38 -5.85
C SER A 38 12.71 10.28 -5.26
N ASP A 39 14.04 10.47 -5.26
CA ASP A 39 14.97 9.54 -4.60
C ASP A 39 14.65 9.36 -3.10
N GLY A 40 14.29 10.46 -2.43
CA GLY A 40 13.86 10.43 -1.03
C GLY A 40 12.62 9.55 -0.85
N SER A 41 11.58 9.78 -1.66
CA SER A 41 10.35 8.98 -1.61
C SER A 41 10.60 7.50 -1.90
N ARG A 42 11.45 7.16 -2.88
CA ARG A 42 11.86 5.75 -3.13
C ARG A 42 12.55 5.11 -1.94
N ALA A 43 13.47 5.83 -1.29
CA ALA A 43 14.17 5.33 -0.12
C ALA A 43 13.20 5.04 1.03
N PHE A 44 12.24 5.94 1.29
CA PHE A 44 11.22 5.75 2.32
C PHE A 44 10.24 4.62 2.00
N LEU A 45 9.93 4.40 0.71
CA LEU A 45 9.09 3.28 0.28
C LEU A 45 9.76 1.94 0.57
N SER A 46 11.05 1.83 0.23
CA SER A 46 11.88 0.65 0.55
C SER A 46 12.02 0.44 2.05
N LEU A 47 12.21 1.53 2.81
CA LEU A 47 12.27 1.51 4.27
C LEU A 47 10.95 1.00 4.87
N ALA A 48 9.81 1.52 4.44
CA ALA A 48 8.50 1.11 4.94
C ALA A 48 8.28 -0.40 4.76
N ARG A 49 8.60 -0.94 3.57
CA ARG A 49 8.52 -2.39 3.33
C ARG A 49 9.42 -3.19 4.27
N LYS A 50 10.67 -2.77 4.46
CA LYS A 50 11.61 -3.44 5.37
C LYS A 50 11.13 -3.40 6.82
N LEU A 51 10.54 -2.28 7.27
CA LEU A 51 9.97 -2.14 8.61
C LEU A 51 8.79 -3.08 8.80
N GLY A 52 7.89 -3.19 7.82
CA GLY A 52 6.79 -4.15 7.86
C GLY A 52 7.28 -5.59 7.96
N PHE A 53 8.26 -5.96 7.12
CA PHE A 53 8.86 -7.29 7.14
C PHE A 53 9.54 -7.60 8.47
N LEU A 54 10.31 -6.65 9.02
CA LEU A 54 10.92 -6.78 10.34
C LEU A 54 9.86 -6.95 11.43
N ALA A 55 8.81 -6.12 11.41
CA ALA A 55 7.71 -6.22 12.37
C ALA A 55 7.06 -7.61 12.35
N ALA A 56 6.85 -8.19 11.17
CA ALA A 56 6.29 -9.54 11.05
C ALA A 56 7.18 -10.63 11.67
N HIS A 57 8.50 -10.48 11.66
CA HIS A 57 9.42 -11.42 12.31
C HIS A 57 9.43 -11.29 13.85
N LEU A 58 9.13 -10.09 14.36
CA LEU A 58 9.12 -9.82 15.80
C LEU A 58 7.80 -10.25 16.45
N VAL A 59 6.73 -10.31 15.68
CA VAL A 59 5.41 -10.73 16.14
C VAL A 59 5.36 -12.25 16.31
N ARG A 60 4.91 -12.71 17.49
CA ARG A 60 4.78 -14.13 17.83
C ARG A 60 3.32 -14.62 17.83
N GLU A 61 2.37 -13.70 17.77
CA GLU A 61 0.93 -13.97 17.89
C GLU A 61 0.14 -13.31 16.74
N PRO A 62 -1.07 -13.79 16.42
CA PRO A 62 -1.90 -13.19 15.38
C PRO A 62 -2.20 -11.70 15.66
N VAL A 63 -1.91 -10.84 14.68
CA VAL A 63 -2.15 -9.38 14.79
C VAL A 63 -3.60 -9.07 14.46
N LYS A 64 -4.23 -8.21 15.28
CA LYS A 64 -5.58 -7.67 15.03
C LYS A 64 -5.56 -6.22 14.55
N ASN A 65 -4.50 -5.47 14.86
CA ASN A 65 -4.38 -4.05 14.52
C ASN A 65 -2.95 -3.74 14.05
N ILE A 66 -2.82 -3.03 12.93
CA ILE A 66 -1.55 -2.48 12.43
C ILE A 66 -1.71 -0.97 12.34
N ARG A 67 -0.85 -0.22 13.03
CA ARG A 67 -0.81 1.24 12.94
C ARG A 67 0.46 1.68 12.21
N ILE A 68 0.29 2.49 11.17
CA ILE A 68 1.36 3.06 10.37
C ILE A 68 1.36 4.57 10.58
N ALA A 69 2.44 5.09 11.15
CA ALA A 69 2.61 6.52 11.42
C ALA A 69 3.61 7.14 10.45
N LEU A 70 3.13 8.04 9.60
CA LEU A 70 3.93 8.80 8.65
C LEU A 70 4.27 10.15 9.29
N ARG A 71 5.56 10.44 9.45
CA ARG A 71 6.04 11.64 10.16
C ARG A 71 7.10 12.38 9.37
N GLY A 72 6.97 13.70 9.31
CA GLY A 72 7.91 14.60 8.66
C GLY A 72 7.40 15.19 7.35
N PRO A 73 8.14 16.17 6.79
CA PRO A 73 7.67 17.02 5.69
C PRO A 73 7.37 16.24 4.41
N LEU A 74 8.02 15.09 4.20
CA LEU A 74 7.80 14.20 3.06
C LEU A 74 6.37 13.64 2.99
N PHE A 75 5.64 13.60 4.11
CA PHE A 75 4.31 13.00 4.21
C PHE A 75 3.19 14.03 4.42
N SER A 76 3.47 15.30 4.13
CA SER A 76 2.52 16.40 4.30
C SER A 76 1.29 16.20 3.40
N PRO A 77 0.08 16.50 3.89
CA PRO A 77 -1.13 16.36 3.09
C PRO A 77 -1.08 17.25 1.83
N GLY A 78 -1.19 16.66 0.65
CA GLY A 78 -1.18 17.36 -0.65
C GLY A 78 0.02 17.06 -1.55
N ASP A 79 1.10 16.50 -1.00
CA ASP A 79 2.33 16.16 -1.76
C ASP A 79 2.39 14.70 -2.20
N ASP A 80 1.42 13.87 -1.80
CA ASP A 80 1.34 12.48 -2.25
C ASP A 80 0.86 12.44 -3.70
N PRO A 81 1.71 12.07 -4.67
CA PRO A 81 1.33 12.12 -6.08
C PRO A 81 0.25 11.08 -6.41
N ILE A 82 0.12 10.04 -5.58
CA ILE A 82 -0.61 8.81 -5.91
C ILE A 82 -1.24 8.26 -4.62
N CYS A 83 -2.56 8.35 -4.51
CA CYS A 83 -3.33 7.58 -3.53
C CYS A 83 -3.62 6.20 -4.11
N PHE A 84 -3.48 5.13 -3.32
CA PHE A 84 -4.08 3.86 -3.68
C PHE A 84 -5.60 4.01 -3.47
N GLU A 85 -6.31 4.42 -4.52
CA GLU A 85 -7.74 4.61 -4.46
C GLU A 85 -8.48 3.26 -4.32
N ILE A 86 -9.35 3.26 -3.31
CA ILE A 86 -10.44 2.33 -3.01
C ILE A 86 -10.06 0.85 -2.75
N PRO A 87 -10.58 0.25 -1.65
CA PRO A 87 -11.50 0.88 -0.68
C PRO A 87 -10.80 1.62 0.46
N TYR A 88 -9.47 1.52 0.61
CA TYR A 88 -8.82 1.88 1.87
C TYR A 88 -8.03 3.20 1.90
N HIS A 89 -7.84 3.89 0.77
CA HIS A 89 -7.17 5.20 0.67
C HIS A 89 -5.86 5.31 1.50
N TYR A 90 -4.99 4.32 1.42
CA TYR A 90 -3.69 4.33 2.09
C TYR A 90 -2.63 5.01 1.22
N SER A 91 -1.66 5.66 1.88
CA SER A 91 -0.45 6.15 1.22
C SER A 91 0.36 4.99 0.61
N PRO A 92 1.22 5.27 -0.38
CA PRO A 92 2.14 4.27 -0.90
C PRO A 92 3.07 3.67 0.14
N PHE A 93 3.45 4.46 1.14
CA PHE A 93 4.31 4.03 2.24
C PHE A 93 3.59 3.05 3.17
N SER A 94 2.32 3.32 3.47
CA SER A 94 1.49 2.42 4.27
C SER A 94 1.23 1.10 3.57
N VAL A 95 0.91 1.15 2.28
CA VAL A 95 0.75 -0.05 1.46
C VAL A 95 2.07 -0.84 1.39
N ALA A 96 3.21 -0.17 1.29
CA ALA A 96 4.52 -0.83 1.29
C ALA A 96 4.85 -1.50 2.62
N GLY A 97 4.57 -0.84 3.75
CA GLY A 97 4.69 -1.45 5.08
C GLY A 97 3.78 -2.66 5.24
N LEU A 98 2.53 -2.55 4.80
CA LEU A 98 1.57 -3.64 4.87
C LEU A 98 1.98 -4.84 4.00
N LYS A 99 2.46 -4.59 2.77
CA LYS A 99 3.05 -5.63 1.92
C LYS A 99 4.19 -6.32 2.64
N GLY A 100 5.16 -5.56 3.16
CA GLY A 100 6.32 -6.12 3.86
C GLY A 100 5.91 -7.02 5.02
N PHE A 101 4.91 -6.60 5.79
CA PHE A 101 4.38 -7.38 6.91
C PHE A 101 3.75 -8.70 6.44
N LEU A 102 2.90 -8.66 5.41
CA LEU A 102 2.16 -9.83 4.93
C LEU A 102 3.01 -10.79 4.07
N GLU A 103 4.04 -10.29 3.39
CA GLU A 103 4.96 -11.09 2.56
C GLU A 103 5.73 -12.12 3.40
N TYR A 104 5.92 -11.88 4.70
CA TYR A 104 6.51 -12.85 5.62
C TYR A 104 5.68 -14.13 5.75
N SER A 105 4.35 -14.02 5.90
CA SER A 105 3.47 -15.17 6.14
C SER A 105 2.79 -15.70 4.88
N HIS A 106 2.70 -14.90 3.82
CA HIS A 106 1.98 -15.24 2.58
C HIS A 106 2.90 -15.39 1.36
N GLY A 107 4.20 -15.16 1.53
CA GLY A 107 5.18 -15.33 0.47
C GLY A 107 5.05 -14.27 -0.64
N PRO A 108 5.68 -14.52 -1.81
CA PRO A 108 5.88 -13.52 -2.86
C PRO A 108 4.61 -13.13 -3.63
N GLU A 109 3.48 -13.82 -3.41
CA GLU A 109 2.20 -13.53 -4.06
C GLU A 109 1.51 -12.27 -3.51
N VAL A 110 1.98 -11.77 -2.35
CA VAL A 110 1.54 -10.47 -1.82
C VAL A 110 2.16 -9.36 -2.65
N ASN A 111 1.30 -8.55 -3.28
CA ASN A 111 1.71 -7.34 -3.98
C ASN A 111 1.02 -6.12 -3.34
N TYR A 112 1.38 -4.94 -3.83
CA TYR A 112 0.87 -3.68 -3.27
C TYR A 112 -0.65 -3.50 -3.45
N MET A 113 -1.27 -4.11 -4.45
CA MET A 113 -2.74 -4.07 -4.60
C MET A 113 -3.43 -5.07 -3.65
N SER A 114 -2.86 -6.26 -3.47
CA SER A 114 -3.48 -7.30 -2.65
C SER A 114 -3.24 -7.12 -1.16
N ALA A 115 -2.17 -6.44 -0.72
CA ALA A 115 -1.85 -6.30 0.70
C ALA A 115 -3.00 -5.70 1.55
N PRO A 116 -3.66 -4.59 1.15
CA PRO A 116 -4.81 -4.05 1.89
C PRO A 116 -6.00 -5.00 1.93
N LEU A 117 -6.27 -5.71 0.83
CA LEU A 117 -7.37 -6.67 0.72
C LEU A 117 -7.14 -7.89 1.62
N ILE A 118 -5.92 -8.42 1.62
CA ILE A 118 -5.53 -9.56 2.47
C ILE A 118 -5.59 -9.19 3.95
N ALA A 119 -5.18 -7.97 4.31
CA ALA A 119 -5.30 -7.49 5.69
C ALA A 119 -6.77 -7.46 6.15
N ALA A 120 -7.66 -6.93 5.31
CA ALA A 120 -9.09 -6.88 5.60
C ALA A 120 -9.74 -8.27 5.69
N ASP A 121 -9.42 -9.17 4.75
CA ASP A 121 -9.89 -10.57 4.76
C ASP A 121 -9.47 -11.32 6.04
N LYS A 122 -8.34 -10.94 6.63
CA LYS A 122 -7.82 -11.48 7.89
C LYS A 122 -8.37 -10.79 9.14
N GLY A 123 -9.25 -9.81 8.99
CA GLY A 123 -9.77 -9.01 10.10
C GLY A 123 -8.70 -8.13 10.76
N ILE A 124 -7.62 -7.81 10.05
CA ILE A 124 -6.58 -6.89 10.54
C ILE A 124 -7.05 -5.47 10.28
N ARG A 125 -7.34 -4.73 11.35
CA ARG A 125 -7.61 -3.29 11.24
C ARG A 125 -6.30 -2.56 10.95
N VAL A 126 -6.28 -1.78 9.89
CA VAL A 126 -5.12 -0.95 9.52
C VAL A 126 -5.48 0.52 9.77
N GLU A 127 -4.60 1.22 10.49
CA GLU A 127 -4.73 2.65 10.80
C GLU A 127 -3.53 3.40 10.24
N GLU A 128 -3.76 4.31 9.31
CA GLU A 128 -2.76 5.30 8.88
C GLU A 128 -2.91 6.58 9.71
N ALA A 129 -1.80 7.07 10.26
CA ALA A 129 -1.74 8.35 10.95
C ALA A 129 -0.66 9.23 10.32
N ARG A 130 -0.96 10.51 10.15
CA ARG A 130 -0.03 11.51 9.64
C ARG A 130 0.23 12.57 10.69
N THR A 131 1.48 12.98 10.82
CA THR A 131 1.85 14.09 11.70
C THR A 131 2.86 14.97 10.98
N SER A 132 2.44 16.18 10.64
CA SER A 132 3.33 17.29 10.34
C SER A 132 4.00 17.69 11.66
N GLY A 133 5.33 17.62 11.68
CA GLY A 133 6.13 18.15 12.79
C GLY A 133 6.13 19.67 12.81
#